data_AF-A0A7L2S0X5-F1
#
_entry.id   AF-A0A7L2S0X5-F1
#
_cell.length_a   1.000
_cell.length_b   1.000
_cell.length_c   1.000
_cell.angle_alpha   90.00
_cell.angle_beta   90.00
_cell.angle_gamma   90.00
#
_symmetry.space_group_name_H-M   'P 1'
#
loop_
_entity.id
_entity.type
_entity.pdbx_description
1 polymer ?
#
loop_
_entity_poly.entity_id
_entity_poly.type
_entity_poly.pdbx_seq_one_letter_code
_entity_poly.pdbx_strand_id
1 'polypeptide(L)'
;RARVLLQQLPPQDCDERYCPDLAEEERRQLRAFSARRRREALGQGLACPVPGPCHGCPCRKCGRRLNKGDPGISASRLGDQFWHPSCFSCHFCQQPLVDLIYFQQDGRIYCGRHHAELFRPRCASCDQLIFMEECIEAEGRRWHLEHFCCLECDVPLRGQRYVMRSGRPCCRGCFESLFAEPCQACGDPIG
;
A
#
# COMPACT_ATOMS: atom_id res chain seq x y z
N ARG A 1 -7.99 5.99 -13.78
CA ARG A 1 -8.83 6.18 -12.55
C ARG A 1 -8.96 4.88 -11.73
N ALA A 2 -9.44 3.77 -12.30
CA ALA A 2 -9.60 2.50 -11.58
C ALA A 2 -8.30 1.94 -10.93
N ARG A 3 -7.16 1.98 -11.65
CA ARG A 3 -5.86 1.52 -11.11
C ARG A 3 -5.44 2.23 -9.83
N VAL A 4 -5.65 3.55 -9.76
CA VAL A 4 -5.32 4.36 -8.57
C VAL A 4 -6.21 3.96 -7.40
N LEU A 5 -7.49 3.71 -7.65
CA LEU A 5 -8.43 3.28 -6.62
C LEU A 5 -8.05 1.92 -6.03
N LEU A 6 -7.72 0.93 -6.88
CA LEU A 6 -7.26 -0.39 -6.43
C LEU A 6 -5.94 -0.30 -5.65
N GLN A 7 -5.06 0.62 -6.02
CA GLN A 7 -3.84 0.87 -5.25
C GLN A 7 -4.14 1.52 -3.90
N GLN A 8 -5.06 2.48 -3.83
CA GLN A 8 -5.39 3.18 -2.59
C GLN A 8 -6.23 2.32 -1.63
N LEU A 9 -7.10 1.46 -2.16
CA LEU A 9 -8.01 0.60 -1.43
C LEU A 9 -7.93 -0.84 -1.95
N PRO A 10 -6.83 -1.56 -1.66
CA PRO A 10 -6.68 -2.94 -2.10
C PRO A 10 -7.76 -3.80 -1.46
N PRO A 11 -8.62 -4.50 -2.25
CA PRO A 11 -9.72 -5.27 -1.69
C PRO A 11 -9.23 -6.41 -0.77
N GLN A 12 -8.06 -6.99 -1.08
CA GLN A 12 -7.40 -8.00 -0.25
C GLN A 12 -7.04 -7.53 1.17
N ASP A 13 -6.94 -6.23 1.42
CA ASP A 13 -6.67 -5.71 2.77
C ASP A 13 -7.93 -5.71 3.66
N CYS A 14 -9.11 -5.90 3.06
CA CYS A 14 -10.40 -5.74 3.72
C CYS A 14 -11.25 -7.01 3.73
N ASP A 15 -11.02 -7.91 2.77
CA ASP A 15 -11.88 -9.05 2.47
C ASP A 15 -11.06 -10.27 2.04
N GLU A 16 -11.21 -11.36 2.80
CA GLU A 16 -10.48 -12.61 2.60
C GLU A 16 -10.82 -13.34 1.30
N ARG A 17 -11.95 -13.00 0.65
CA ARG A 17 -12.32 -13.59 -0.65
C ARG A 17 -11.30 -13.29 -1.74
N TYR A 18 -10.50 -12.24 -1.57
CA TYR A 18 -9.41 -11.86 -2.47
C TYR A 18 -8.05 -12.46 -2.07
N CYS A 19 -8.03 -13.32 -1.05
CA CYS A 19 -6.83 -13.98 -0.52
C CYS A 19 -7.06 -15.49 -0.38
N PRO A 20 -7.20 -16.24 -1.50
CA PRO A 20 -7.58 -17.66 -1.46
C PRO A 20 -6.57 -18.53 -0.70
N ASP A 21 -5.28 -18.16 -0.76
CA ASP A 21 -4.17 -18.96 -0.24
C ASP A 21 -3.89 -18.75 1.26
N LEU A 22 -4.62 -17.85 1.94
CA LEU A 22 -4.43 -17.62 3.37
C LEU A 22 -4.86 -18.84 4.20
N ALA A 23 -4.04 -19.22 5.18
CA ALA A 23 -4.41 -20.20 6.19
C ALA A 23 -5.57 -19.70 7.08
N GLU A 24 -6.29 -20.60 7.76
CA GLU A 24 -7.46 -20.23 8.57
C GLU A 24 -7.15 -19.18 9.65
N GLU A 25 -5.99 -19.32 10.30
CA GLU A 25 -5.52 -18.37 11.31
C GLU A 25 -5.25 -16.98 10.69
N GLU A 26 -4.58 -16.92 9.54
CA GLU A 26 -4.35 -15.65 8.83
C GLU A 26 -5.66 -14.99 8.39
N ARG A 27 -6.64 -15.77 7.93
CA ARG A 27 -7.99 -15.26 7.61
C ARG A 27 -8.65 -14.65 8.84
N ARG A 28 -8.55 -15.31 10.00
CA ARG A 28 -9.06 -14.77 11.28
C ARG A 28 -8.38 -13.45 11.62
N GLN A 29 -7.06 -13.37 11.46
CA GLN A 29 -6.31 -12.14 11.70
C GLN A 29 -6.68 -11.02 10.72
N LEU A 30 -6.85 -11.32 9.42
CA LEU A 30 -7.32 -10.37 8.41
C LEU A 30 -8.71 -9.82 8.75
N ARG A 31 -9.66 -10.68 9.11
CA ARG A 31 -11.01 -10.25 9.54
C ARG A 31 -10.95 -9.32 10.74
N ALA A 32 -10.20 -9.71 11.78
CA ALA A 32 -10.03 -8.88 12.97
C ALA A 32 -9.37 -7.53 12.66
N PHE A 33 -8.33 -7.55 11.81
CA PHE A 33 -7.61 -6.36 11.37
C PHE A 33 -8.50 -5.39 10.58
N SER A 34 -9.20 -5.90 9.57
CA SER A 34 -10.14 -5.14 8.73
C SER A 34 -11.25 -4.53 9.60
N ALA A 35 -11.85 -5.31 10.50
CA ALA A 35 -12.90 -4.85 11.41
C ALA A 35 -12.42 -3.74 12.34
N ARG A 36 -11.24 -3.90 12.96
CA ARG A 36 -10.63 -2.89 13.84
C ARG A 36 -10.43 -1.57 13.09
N ARG A 37 -9.80 -1.62 11.91
CA ARG A 37 -9.54 -0.43 11.09
C ARG A 37 -10.82 0.28 10.66
N ARG A 38 -11.86 -0.47 10.28
CA ARG A 38 -13.16 0.08 9.91
C ARG A 38 -13.84 0.77 11.09
N ARG A 39 -13.76 0.20 12.29
CA ARG A 39 -14.39 0.76 13.49
C ARG A 39 -13.66 2.02 13.97
N GLU A 40 -12.33 1.97 14.03
CA GLU A 40 -11.53 2.96 14.75
C GLU A 40 -11.02 4.10 13.85
N ALA A 41 -10.60 3.79 12.62
CA ALA A 41 -9.87 4.75 11.78
C ALA A 41 -10.63 5.22 10.53
N LEU A 42 -11.59 4.43 10.02
CA LEU A 42 -12.24 4.70 8.74
C LEU A 42 -13.24 5.86 8.80
N GLY A 43 -13.04 6.85 7.95
CA GLY A 43 -13.97 7.95 7.68
C GLY A 43 -14.17 8.17 6.19
N GLN A 44 -15.05 9.12 5.84
CA GLN A 44 -15.31 9.52 4.45
C GLN A 44 -15.11 11.03 4.31
N GLY A 45 -14.37 11.45 3.29
CA GLY A 45 -14.24 12.85 2.94
C GLY A 45 -15.40 13.24 2.03
N LEU A 46 -16.25 14.15 2.49
CA LEU A 46 -17.40 14.64 1.72
C LEU A 46 -17.03 15.96 1.05
N ALA A 47 -17.10 16.00 -0.27
CA ALA A 47 -17.01 17.25 -1.01
C ALA A 47 -18.26 18.10 -0.75
N CYS A 48 -18.05 19.34 -0.32
CA CYS A 48 -19.11 20.30 -0.08
C CYS A 48 -18.62 21.73 -0.35
N PRO A 49 -19.52 22.67 -0.72
CA PRO A 49 -19.18 24.09 -0.68
C PRO A 49 -18.82 24.48 0.76
N VAL A 50 -17.74 25.25 0.94
CA VAL A 50 -17.33 25.74 2.25
C VAL A 50 -18.48 26.56 2.86
N PRO A 51 -19.02 26.16 4.02
CA PRO A 51 -20.13 26.86 4.67
C PRO A 51 -19.75 28.28 5.07
N GLY A 52 -20.75 29.17 5.16
CA GLY A 52 -20.56 30.54 5.64
C GLY A 52 -19.82 30.65 6.99
N PRO A 53 -20.17 29.86 8.02
CA PRO A 53 -19.45 29.82 9.29
C PRO A 53 -17.98 29.38 9.19
N CYS A 54 -17.61 28.69 8.09
CA CYS A 54 -16.25 28.21 7.86
C CYS A 54 -15.43 29.17 6.98
N HIS A 55 -15.99 30.33 6.61
CA HIS A 55 -15.27 31.38 5.91
C HIS A 55 -14.08 31.86 6.74
N GLY A 56 -12.88 31.84 6.15
CA GLY A 56 -11.66 32.20 6.86
C GLY A 56 -11.16 31.14 7.84
N CYS A 57 -11.77 29.95 7.94
CA CYS A 57 -11.18 28.87 8.73
C CYS A 57 -9.88 28.38 8.08
N PRO A 58 -8.85 28.03 8.87
CA PRO A 58 -7.61 27.49 8.33
C PRO A 58 -7.85 26.07 7.82
N CYS A 59 -7.42 25.79 6.59
CA CYS A 59 -7.36 24.44 6.07
C CYS A 59 -6.40 23.60 6.92
N ARG A 60 -6.85 22.44 7.38
CA ARG A 60 -6.08 21.58 8.30
C ARG A 60 -4.70 21.16 7.78
N LYS A 61 -4.51 20.98 6.46
CA LYS A 61 -3.20 20.58 5.90
C LYS A 61 -2.27 21.75 5.65
N CYS A 62 -2.74 22.82 4.99
CA CYS A 62 -1.88 23.90 4.50
C CYS A 62 -1.93 25.17 5.35
N GLY A 63 -2.85 25.27 6.31
CA GLY A 63 -3.06 26.46 7.15
C GLY A 63 -3.68 27.66 6.45
N ARG A 64 -3.77 27.66 5.11
CA ARG A 64 -4.38 28.75 4.34
C ARG A 64 -5.89 28.82 4.57
N ARG A 65 -6.44 30.04 4.45
CA ARG A 65 -7.85 30.35 4.70
C ARG A 65 -8.73 29.75 3.60
N LEU A 66 -9.86 29.18 4.00
CA LEU A 66 -10.92 28.71 3.10
C LEU A 66 -11.89 29.86 2.79
N ASN A 67 -12.32 30.01 1.54
CA ASN A 67 -13.33 31.01 1.18
C ASN A 67 -14.71 30.38 1.14
N LYS A 68 -15.74 31.16 1.51
CA LYS A 68 -17.13 30.73 1.47
C LYS A 68 -17.52 30.39 0.03
N GLY A 69 -18.18 29.25 -0.15
CA GLY A 69 -18.67 28.82 -1.46
C GLY A 69 -17.62 28.12 -2.34
N ASP A 70 -16.33 28.21 -2.01
CA ASP A 70 -15.30 27.42 -2.69
C ASP A 70 -15.50 25.92 -2.41
N PRO A 71 -15.01 25.04 -3.30
CA PRO A 71 -14.97 23.61 -3.02
C PRO A 71 -14.12 23.31 -1.78
N GLY A 72 -14.70 22.61 -0.82
CA GLY A 72 -14.05 22.14 0.39
C GLY A 72 -14.37 20.68 0.66
N ILE A 73 -13.60 20.07 1.56
CA ILE A 73 -13.85 18.72 2.06
C ILE A 73 -14.14 18.82 3.55
N SER A 74 -15.24 18.20 3.97
CA SER A 74 -15.55 17.96 5.38
C SER A 74 -15.32 16.50 5.72
N ALA A 75 -14.85 16.22 6.94
CA ALA A 75 -14.50 14.88 7.39
C ALA A 75 -14.94 14.71 8.85
N SER A 76 -16.17 14.23 9.05
CA SER A 76 -16.87 14.22 10.36
C SER A 76 -16.08 13.54 11.49
N ARG A 77 -15.35 12.46 11.20
CA ARG A 77 -14.51 11.78 12.21
C ARG A 77 -13.32 12.58 12.71
N LEU A 78 -12.94 13.63 12.00
CA LEU A 78 -11.87 14.53 12.38
C LEU A 78 -12.44 15.80 13.05
N GLY A 79 -13.72 15.81 13.42
CA GLY A 79 -14.40 16.98 13.98
C GLY A 79 -14.70 18.05 12.93
N ASP A 80 -14.90 19.29 13.38
CA ASP A 80 -15.32 20.43 12.54
C ASP A 80 -14.16 21.05 11.73
N GLN A 81 -13.34 20.18 11.14
CA GLN A 81 -12.20 20.55 10.34
C GLN A 81 -12.55 20.54 8.84
N PHE A 82 -11.87 21.40 8.08
CA PHE A 82 -12.06 21.52 6.65
C PHE A 82 -10.72 21.50 5.91
N TRP A 83 -10.78 21.00 4.67
CA TRP A 83 -9.65 20.93 3.77
C TRP A 83 -10.00 21.51 2.41
N HIS A 84 -9.02 22.09 1.74
CA HIS A 84 -9.11 22.21 0.28
C HIS A 84 -9.14 20.80 -0.34
N PRO A 85 -9.80 20.59 -1.49
CA PRO A 85 -9.79 19.32 -2.20
C PRO A 85 -8.37 18.79 -2.48
N SER A 86 -7.45 19.66 -2.91
CA SER A 86 -6.04 19.31 -3.15
C SER A 86 -5.26 19.01 -1.86
N CYS A 87 -5.75 19.51 -0.72
CA CYS A 87 -5.16 19.28 0.59
C CYS A 87 -5.68 18.00 1.26
N PHE A 88 -6.78 17.43 0.78
CA PHE A 88 -7.34 16.19 1.30
C PHE A 88 -6.71 14.99 0.60
N SER A 89 -5.49 14.64 1.01
CA SER A 89 -4.67 13.62 0.38
C SER A 89 -4.01 12.70 1.40
N CYS A 90 -3.66 11.49 0.99
CA CYS A 90 -2.91 10.56 1.82
C CYS A 90 -1.56 11.17 2.24
N HIS A 91 -1.21 11.05 3.52
CA HIS A 91 0.04 11.57 4.07
C HIS A 91 1.29 10.94 3.44
N PHE A 92 1.22 9.68 3.00
CA PHE A 92 2.36 8.97 2.43
C PHE A 92 2.52 9.23 0.93
N CYS A 93 1.53 8.84 0.10
CA CYS A 93 1.65 8.96 -1.36
C CYS A 93 1.16 10.29 -1.95
N GLN A 94 0.64 11.20 -1.12
CA GLN A 94 0.08 12.49 -1.54
C GLN A 94 -1.08 12.41 -2.55
N GLN A 95 -1.61 11.21 -2.83
CA GLN A 95 -2.75 11.04 -3.72
C GLN A 95 -4.04 11.56 -3.07
N PRO A 96 -4.90 12.28 -3.81
CA PRO A 96 -6.17 12.78 -3.29
C PRO A 96 -7.07 11.65 -2.76
N LEU A 97 -7.85 11.98 -1.72
CA LEU A 97 -8.85 11.09 -1.09
C LEU A 97 -10.27 11.69 -1.17
N VAL A 98 -10.45 12.68 -2.03
CA VAL A 98 -11.75 13.34 -2.26
C VAL A 98 -12.75 12.31 -2.77
N ASP A 99 -13.95 12.29 -2.16
CA ASP A 99 -15.03 11.34 -2.43
C ASP A 99 -14.69 9.86 -2.18
N LEU A 100 -13.58 9.60 -1.48
CA LEU A 100 -13.14 8.26 -1.07
C LEU A 100 -13.22 8.11 0.45
N ILE A 101 -13.14 6.86 0.89
CA ILE A 101 -12.84 6.56 2.30
C ILE A 101 -11.36 6.86 2.59
N TYR A 102 -11.10 7.33 3.81
CA TYR A 102 -9.77 7.53 4.35
C TYR A 102 -9.66 6.82 5.69
N PHE A 103 -8.43 6.67 6.18
CA PHE A 103 -8.16 6.17 7.50
C PHE A 103 -7.33 7.19 8.29
N GLN A 104 -7.76 7.55 9.49
CA GLN A 104 -7.03 8.42 10.39
C GLN A 104 -6.10 7.62 11.30
N GLN A 105 -4.86 8.07 11.43
CA GLN A 105 -3.92 7.60 12.46
C GLN A 105 -3.06 8.78 12.93
N ASP A 106 -2.96 8.99 14.24
CA ASP A 106 -2.10 10.02 14.88
C ASP A 106 -2.24 11.43 14.27
N GLY A 107 -3.49 11.85 14.06
CA GLY A 107 -3.83 13.17 13.51
C GLY A 107 -3.54 13.35 12.02
N ARG A 108 -3.11 12.28 11.32
CA ARG A 108 -2.85 12.23 9.88
C ARG A 108 -3.89 11.34 9.18
N ILE A 109 -4.10 11.58 7.89
CA ILE A 109 -5.01 10.77 7.05
C ILE A 109 -4.23 9.96 6.01
N TYR A 110 -4.71 8.75 5.74
CA TYR A 110 -4.06 7.78 4.87
C TYR A 110 -5.09 7.13 3.93
N CYS A 111 -4.63 6.64 2.78
CA CYS A 111 -5.42 5.69 2.01
C CYS A 111 -5.45 4.32 2.73
N GLY A 112 -6.33 3.42 2.27
CA GLY A 112 -6.44 2.07 2.82
C GLY A 112 -5.11 1.32 2.81
N ARG A 113 -4.36 1.37 1.70
CA ARG A 113 -3.05 0.71 1.59
C ARG A 113 -2.05 1.21 2.64
N HIS A 114 -1.73 2.50 2.63
CA HIS A 114 -0.67 3.03 3.50
C HIS A 114 -1.06 2.98 4.96
N HIS A 115 -2.35 3.10 5.30
CA HIS A 115 -2.79 2.84 6.67
C HIS A 115 -2.58 1.38 7.07
N ALA A 116 -2.79 0.41 6.16
CA ALA A 116 -2.55 -0.99 6.45
C ALA A 116 -1.07 -1.26 6.74
N GLU A 117 -0.21 -0.66 5.92
CA GLU A 117 1.26 -0.80 5.96
C GLU A 117 1.90 -0.18 7.21
N LEU A 118 1.17 0.65 7.98
CA LEU A 118 1.61 1.08 9.31
C LEU A 118 1.64 -0.07 10.34
N PHE A 119 0.86 -1.13 10.12
CA PHE A 119 0.65 -2.19 11.11
C PHE A 119 1.09 -3.56 10.63
N ARG A 120 1.01 -3.83 9.33
CA ARG A 120 1.35 -5.13 8.74
C ARG A 120 2.20 -4.91 7.50
N PRO A 121 3.31 -5.66 7.34
CA PRO A 121 4.11 -5.54 6.14
C PRO A 121 3.38 -6.10 4.93
N ARG A 122 3.73 -5.62 3.73
CA ARG A 122 3.15 -6.09 2.48
C ARG A 122 4.15 -6.91 1.70
N CYS A 123 3.72 -8.05 1.20
CA CYS A 123 4.53 -8.91 0.35
C CYS A 123 4.77 -8.23 -1.01
N ALA A 124 6.04 -8.04 -1.37
CA ALA A 124 6.43 -7.37 -2.60
C ALA A 124 6.16 -8.20 -3.88
N SER A 125 5.75 -9.47 -3.75
CA SER A 125 5.38 -10.33 -4.88
C SER A 125 3.86 -10.38 -5.11
N CYS A 126 3.07 -10.76 -4.09
CA CYS A 126 1.62 -10.94 -4.23
C CYS A 126 0.78 -9.72 -3.82
N ASP A 127 1.41 -8.66 -3.30
CA ASP A 127 0.75 -7.42 -2.87
C ASP A 127 -0.28 -7.61 -1.73
N GLN A 128 -0.29 -8.75 -1.03
CA GLN A 128 -1.10 -8.99 0.16
C GLN A 128 -0.32 -8.65 1.45
N LEU A 129 -1.04 -8.35 2.52
CA LEU A 129 -0.46 -8.14 3.85
C LEU A 129 0.02 -9.46 4.44
N ILE A 130 1.18 -9.43 5.09
CA ILE A 130 1.78 -10.59 5.75
C ILE A 130 1.30 -10.62 7.20
N PHE A 131 0.50 -11.64 7.53
CA PHE A 131 -0.09 -11.82 8.86
C PHE A 131 0.75 -12.71 9.78
N MET A 132 1.55 -13.61 9.19
CA MET A 132 2.56 -14.38 9.93
C MET A 132 3.59 -13.48 10.60
N GLU A 133 4.15 -13.95 11.72
CA GLU A 133 5.24 -13.27 12.42
C GLU A 133 6.55 -13.34 11.62
N GLU A 134 6.78 -14.47 10.96
CA GLU A 134 7.94 -14.67 10.10
C GLU A 134 7.69 -14.14 8.69
N CYS A 135 8.62 -13.34 8.20
CA CYS A 135 8.68 -12.91 6.81
C CYS A 135 10.14 -12.88 6.34
N ILE A 136 10.34 -12.88 5.03
CA ILE A 136 11.67 -12.63 4.46
C ILE A 136 11.82 -11.13 4.30
N GLU A 137 12.97 -10.61 4.72
CA GLU A 137 13.38 -9.22 4.50
C GLU A 137 14.70 -9.20 3.71
N ALA A 138 14.73 -8.37 2.69
CA ALA A 138 15.77 -8.28 1.68
C ALA A 138 15.56 -6.95 0.93
N GLU A 139 16.62 -6.24 0.56
CA GLU A 139 16.51 -5.05 -0.31
C GLU A 139 15.48 -4.01 0.15
N GLY A 140 15.30 -3.87 1.48
CA GLY A 140 14.32 -2.98 2.10
C GLY A 140 12.84 -3.32 1.85
N ARG A 141 12.55 -4.55 1.38
CA ARG A 141 11.20 -5.05 1.11
C ARG A 141 10.92 -6.29 1.95
N ARG A 142 9.66 -6.71 1.97
CA ARG A 142 9.20 -7.89 2.72
C ARG A 142 8.42 -8.85 1.82
N TRP A 143 8.50 -10.14 2.13
CA TRP A 143 7.84 -11.21 1.39
C TRP A 143 7.30 -12.28 2.33
N HIS A 144 6.22 -12.93 1.91
CA HIS A 144 5.88 -14.25 2.42
C HIS A 144 7.03 -15.23 2.12
N LEU A 145 7.17 -16.28 2.95
CA LEU A 145 8.27 -17.24 2.81
C LEU A 145 8.25 -17.93 1.45
N GLU A 146 7.06 -18.24 0.95
CA GLU A 146 6.80 -18.93 -0.32
C GLU A 146 6.98 -18.00 -1.54
N HIS A 147 6.85 -16.70 -1.34
CA HIS A 147 6.90 -15.70 -2.42
C HIS A 147 8.28 -15.10 -2.66
N PHE A 148 9.27 -15.48 -1.86
CA PHE A 148 10.67 -15.13 -2.11
C PHE A 148 11.35 -16.25 -2.93
N CYS A 149 10.93 -16.35 -4.19
CA CYS A 149 11.37 -17.36 -5.13
C CYS A 149 11.91 -16.71 -6.42
N CYS A 150 12.73 -17.47 -7.16
CA CYS A 150 13.26 -17.05 -8.44
C CYS A 150 12.12 -16.72 -9.42
N LEU A 151 12.18 -15.55 -10.05
CA LEU A 151 11.24 -15.13 -11.10
C LEU A 151 11.08 -16.16 -12.24
N GLU A 152 12.13 -16.92 -12.54
CA GLU A 152 12.21 -17.75 -13.75
C GLU A 152 11.91 -19.22 -13.48
N CYS A 153 12.23 -19.72 -12.28
CA CYS A 153 12.13 -21.15 -11.96
C CYS A 153 11.39 -21.45 -10.64
N ASP A 154 10.87 -20.42 -9.97
CA ASP A 154 10.12 -20.51 -8.71
C ASP A 154 10.88 -21.21 -7.55
N VAL A 155 12.19 -21.45 -7.69
CA VAL A 155 13.02 -21.99 -6.61
C VAL A 155 13.08 -20.99 -5.45
N PRO A 156 12.79 -21.41 -4.20
CA PRO A 156 12.93 -20.56 -3.02
C PRO A 156 14.36 -20.02 -2.85
N LEU A 157 14.48 -18.73 -2.56
CA LEU A 157 15.76 -18.02 -2.49
C LEU A 157 16.22 -17.69 -1.07
N ARG A 158 15.50 -18.16 -0.05
CA ARG A 158 15.90 -17.99 1.36
C ARG A 158 17.29 -18.59 1.57
N GLY A 159 18.24 -17.78 2.03
CA GLY A 159 19.61 -18.21 2.29
C GLY A 159 20.44 -18.46 1.03
N GLN A 160 19.89 -18.23 -0.16
CA GLN A 160 20.59 -18.41 -1.43
C GLN A 160 21.07 -17.07 -2.01
N ARG A 161 22.08 -17.13 -2.89
CA ARG A 161 22.49 -15.96 -3.67
C ARG A 161 21.48 -15.69 -4.78
N TYR A 162 21.08 -14.44 -4.92
CA TYR A 162 20.15 -13.98 -5.94
C TYR A 162 20.56 -12.61 -6.48
N VAL A 163 19.96 -12.23 -7.60
CA VAL A 163 20.08 -10.90 -8.21
C VAL A 163 18.69 -10.30 -8.32
N MET A 164 18.54 -9.03 -7.98
CA MET A 164 17.28 -8.31 -8.17
C MET A 164 17.16 -7.78 -9.59
N ARG A 165 16.06 -8.12 -10.27
CA ARG A 165 15.73 -7.61 -11.61
C ARG A 165 14.30 -7.10 -11.65
N SER A 166 14.13 -5.84 -12.05
CA SER A 166 12.80 -5.19 -12.11
C SER A 166 12.00 -5.33 -10.80
N GLY A 167 12.68 -5.37 -9.65
CA GLY A 167 12.06 -5.53 -8.33
C GLY A 167 11.68 -6.95 -7.94
N ARG A 168 12.06 -7.98 -8.73
CA ARG A 168 11.87 -9.39 -8.41
C ARG A 168 13.21 -10.13 -8.29
N PRO A 169 13.34 -11.11 -7.38
CA PRO A 169 14.58 -11.84 -7.20
C PRO A 169 14.73 -12.95 -8.26
N CYS A 170 15.95 -13.16 -8.74
CA CYS A 170 16.32 -14.18 -9.72
C CYS A 170 17.50 -15.00 -9.17
N CYS A 171 17.44 -16.33 -9.25
CA CYS A 171 18.54 -17.18 -8.81
C CYS A 171 19.76 -16.99 -9.72
N ARG A 172 20.96 -17.25 -9.19
CA ARG A 172 22.20 -17.10 -9.96
C ARG A 172 22.19 -17.93 -11.25
N GLY A 173 21.72 -19.18 -11.20
CA GLY A 173 21.71 -20.07 -12.38
C GLY A 173 20.80 -19.56 -13.50
N CYS A 174 19.60 -19.08 -13.18
CA CYS A 174 18.72 -18.46 -14.18
C CYS A 174 19.29 -17.14 -14.69
N PHE A 175 19.92 -16.35 -13.82
CA PHE A 175 20.56 -15.11 -14.22
C PHE A 175 21.71 -15.36 -15.20
N GLU A 176 22.63 -16.27 -14.88
CA GLU A 176 23.72 -16.68 -15.76
C GLU A 176 23.17 -17.26 -17.07
N SER A 177 22.19 -18.15 -17.03
CA SER A 177 21.63 -18.76 -18.25
C SER A 177 20.93 -17.77 -19.17
N LEU A 178 20.33 -16.70 -18.64
CA LEU A 178 19.54 -15.76 -19.43
C LEU A 178 20.34 -14.51 -19.84
N PHE A 179 21.39 -14.17 -19.11
CA PHE A 179 22.09 -12.89 -19.26
C PHE A 179 23.62 -13.01 -19.33
N ALA A 180 24.21 -14.19 -19.14
CA ALA A 180 25.63 -14.35 -19.45
C ALA A 180 25.81 -14.26 -20.96
N GLU A 181 26.70 -13.36 -21.39
CA GLU A 181 27.17 -13.34 -22.77
C GLU A 181 27.90 -14.66 -23.03
N PRO A 182 27.52 -15.42 -24.08
CA PRO A 182 28.30 -16.59 -24.46
C PRO A 182 29.67 -16.12 -24.97
N CYS A 183 30.70 -16.86 -24.60
CA CYS A 183 32.05 -16.64 -25.06
C CYS A 183 32.08 -16.72 -26.58
N GLN A 184 32.51 -15.65 -27.25
CA GLN A 184 32.56 -15.63 -28.71
C GLN A 184 33.55 -16.64 -29.31
N ALA A 185 34.46 -17.21 -28.49
CA ALA A 185 35.43 -18.21 -28.90
C ALA A 185 34.98 -19.66 -28.68
N CYS A 186 34.24 -19.97 -27.60
CA CYS A 186 33.84 -21.34 -27.26
C CYS A 186 32.33 -21.57 -27.09
N GLY A 187 31.53 -20.52 -27.02
CA GLY A 187 30.07 -20.59 -26.83
C GLY A 187 29.61 -20.75 -25.38
N ASP A 188 30.52 -20.99 -24.44
CA ASP A 188 30.17 -21.16 -23.02
C ASP A 188 29.83 -19.82 -22.34
N PRO A 189 28.91 -19.78 -21.37
CA PRO A 189 28.57 -18.55 -20.65
C PRO A 189 29.78 -17.94 -19.94
N ILE A 190 30.06 -16.66 -20.20
CA ILE A 190 31.10 -15.90 -19.47
C ILE A 190 30.54 -15.51 -18.11
N GLY A 191 31.05 -16.14 -17.04
CA GLY A 191 30.69 -15.89 -15.65
C GLY A 191 31.77 -15.14 -14.87
#